data_AF-A0A926C5B1-F1
#
_entry.id   AF-A0A926C5B1-F1
#
_cell.length_a   1.000
_cell.length_b   1.000
_cell.length_c   1.000
_cell.angle_alpha   90.00
_cell.angle_beta   90.00
_cell.angle_gamma   90.00
#
_symmetry.space_group_name_H-M   'P 1'
#
loop_
_entity.id
_entity.type
_entity.pdbx_description
1 polymer ?
#
loop_
_entity_poly.entity_id
_entity_poly.type
_entity_poly.pdbx_seq_one_letter_code
_entity_poly.pdbx_strand_id
1 'polypeptide(L)'
;YAEEFLELYKKNHLPLLKKAQERGDVLKIVVEKPRFHATEDSRWDYRVTLVFKNMQAAFDPNLTEPYKKALYPDLDKLKTEEKRRFELLISHWDTETVGVDLAK
;
A
#
# COMPACT_ATOMS: atom_id res chain seq x y z
N TYR A 1 12.18 -6.09 -11.00
CA TYR A 1 10.88 -5.37 -10.93
C TYR A 1 10.55 -4.92 -9.51
N ALA A 2 10.86 -5.73 -8.49
CA ALA A 2 10.54 -5.44 -7.10
C ALA A 2 11.15 -4.12 -6.57
N GLU A 3 12.41 -3.81 -6.89
CA GLU A 3 13.07 -2.57 -6.45
C GLU A 3 12.39 -1.32 -7.04
N GLU A 4 12.16 -1.33 -8.35
CA GLU A 4 11.45 -0.24 -9.06
C GLU A 4 10.03 -0.06 -8.52
N PHE A 5 9.31 -1.17 -8.25
CA PHE A 5 7.99 -1.11 -7.61
C PHE A 5 8.07 -0.40 -6.26
N LEU A 6 9.04 -0.75 -5.42
CA LEU A 6 9.19 -0.16 -4.10
C LEU A 6 9.60 1.32 -4.18
N GLU A 7 10.45 1.70 -5.14
CA GLU A 7 10.82 3.10 -5.38
C GLU A 7 9.60 3.94 -5.76
N LEU A 8 8.79 3.47 -6.72
CA LEU A 8 7.55 4.14 -7.11
C LEU A 8 6.54 4.16 -5.96
N TYR A 9 6.40 3.06 -5.20
CA TYR A 9 5.54 3.01 -4.02
C TYR A 9 5.94 4.05 -2.98
N LYS A 10 7.23 4.15 -2.65
CA LYS A 10 7.75 5.13 -1.67
C LYS A 10 7.58 6.57 -2.16
N LYS A 11 7.79 6.80 -3.45
CA LYS A 11 7.72 8.13 -4.07
C LYS A 11 6.28 8.64 -4.16
N ASN A 12 5.34 7.77 -4.53
CA ASN A 12 4.00 8.20 -4.97
C ASN A 12 2.87 7.71 -4.05
N HIS A 13 2.84 6.42 -3.74
CA HIS A 13 1.70 5.85 -3.02
C HIS A 13 1.79 6.03 -1.50
N LEU A 14 2.98 5.81 -0.92
CA LEU A 14 3.20 5.91 0.52
C LEU A 14 2.91 7.31 1.09
N PRO A 15 3.29 8.44 0.46
CA PRO A 15 2.97 9.77 0.98
C PRO A 15 1.46 10.04 1.07
N LEU A 16 0.67 9.49 0.14
CA LEU A 16 -0.79 9.57 0.17
C LEU A 16 -1.37 8.79 1.36
N LEU A 17 -0.89 7.56 1.58
CA LEU A 17 -1.29 6.76 2.74
C LEU A 17 -0.86 7.42 4.05
N LYS A 18 0.29 8.11 4.07
CA LYS A 18 0.74 8.88 5.24
C LYS A 18 -0.20 10.05 5.54
N LYS A 19 -0.77 10.72 4.53
CA LYS A 19 -1.83 11.72 4.76
C LYS A 19 -3.11 11.13 5.31
N ALA A 20 -3.54 9.98 4.79
CA ALA A 20 -4.67 9.25 5.36
C ALA A 20 -4.40 8.79 6.81
N GLN A 21 -3.14 8.47 7.13
CA GLN A 21 -2.69 8.16 8.48
C GLN A 21 -2.68 9.38 9.41
N GLU A 22 -2.20 10.53 8.93
CA GLU A 22 -2.26 11.81 9.67
C GLU A 22 -3.69 12.23 9.98
N ARG A 23 -4.65 11.98 9.07
CA ARG A 23 -6.09 12.21 9.30
C ARG A 23 -6.72 11.20 10.27
N GLY A 24 -6.05 10.08 10.53
CA GLY A 24 -6.54 9.00 11.41
C GLY A 24 -7.41 7.95 10.72
N ASP A 25 -7.56 7.98 9.39
CA ASP A 25 -8.28 6.94 8.64
C ASP A 25 -7.49 5.62 8.60
N VAL A 26 -6.16 5.75 8.46
CA VAL A 26 -5.19 4.64 8.55
C VAL A 26 -4.47 4.71 9.89
N LEU A 27 -4.60 3.69 10.73
CA LEU A 27 -3.94 3.61 12.02
C LEU A 27 -2.48 3.13 11.90
N LYS A 28 -2.21 2.19 10.98
CA LYS A 28 -0.89 1.57 10.82
C LYS A 28 -0.58 1.29 9.36
N ILE A 29 0.68 1.51 8.98
CA ILE A 29 1.25 1.11 7.68
C ILE A 29 2.52 0.32 8.00
N VAL A 30 2.58 -0.93 7.56
CA VAL A 30 3.76 -1.80 7.68
C VAL A 30 4.11 -2.33 6.30
N VAL A 31 5.40 -2.29 5.96
CA VAL A 31 5.92 -2.90 4.72
C VAL A 31 6.98 -3.92 5.12
N GLU A 32 6.78 -5.15 4.70
CA GLU A 32 7.66 -6.28 5.00
C GLU A 32 8.10 -6.94 3.69
N LYS A 33 9.22 -7.66 3.75
CA LYS A 33 9.71 -8.56 2.69
C LYS A 33 10.20 -9.86 3.32
N PRO A 34 10.23 -10.98 2.60
CA PRO A 34 10.83 -12.20 3.11
C PRO A 34 12.32 -11.97 3.41
N ARG A 35 12.77 -12.50 4.55
CA ARG A 35 14.21 -12.55 4.89
C ARG A 35 14.87 -13.81 4.33
N PHE A 36 14.12 -14.89 4.23
CA PHE A 36 14.57 -16.20 3.79
C PHE A 36 13.81 -16.63 2.53
N HIS A 37 14.34 -17.65 1.86
CA HIS A 37 13.72 -18.22 0.67
C HIS A 37 12.39 -18.91 1.00
N ALA A 38 11.48 -18.88 0.04
CA ALA A 38 10.23 -19.65 0.03
C ALA A 38 10.26 -20.63 -1.16
N THR A 39 9.25 -21.48 -1.29
CA THR A 39 9.09 -22.27 -2.52
C THR A 39 8.79 -21.34 -3.70
N GLU A 40 9.09 -21.76 -4.93
CA GLU A 40 8.89 -20.91 -6.11
C GLU A 40 7.44 -20.43 -6.26
N ASP A 41 6.48 -21.31 -5.96
CA ASP A 41 5.04 -21.09 -5.99
C ASP A 41 4.51 -20.22 -4.83
N SER A 42 5.28 -20.03 -3.76
CA SER A 42 4.90 -19.18 -2.61
C SER A 42 5.72 -17.91 -2.48
N ARG A 43 6.58 -17.59 -3.47
CA ARG A 43 7.43 -16.39 -3.42
C ARG A 43 6.57 -15.12 -3.53
N TRP A 44 6.94 -14.12 -2.73
CA TRP A 44 6.41 -12.76 -2.82
C TRP A 44 7.52 -11.77 -2.46
N ASP A 45 7.48 -10.56 -3.02
CA ASP A 45 8.54 -9.57 -2.78
C ASP A 45 8.22 -8.64 -1.60
N TYR A 46 6.98 -8.13 -1.53
CA TYR A 46 6.54 -7.22 -0.49
C TYR A 46 5.12 -7.51 0.02
N ARG A 47 4.92 -7.33 1.32
CA ARG A 47 3.61 -7.31 1.99
C ARG A 47 3.40 -5.92 2.57
N VAL A 48 2.30 -5.28 2.20
CA VAL A 48 1.87 -4.02 2.81
C VAL A 48 0.66 -4.30 3.70
N THR A 49 0.79 -4.06 4.99
CA THR A 49 -0.33 -4.16 5.94
C THR A 49 -0.84 -2.78 6.30
N LEU A 50 -2.13 -2.56 6.06
CA LEU A 50 -2.86 -1.36 6.47
C LEU A 50 -3.85 -1.73 7.56
N VAL A 51 -3.79 -1.03 8.69
CA VAL A 51 -4.83 -1.11 9.73
C VAL A 51 -5.67 0.15 9.62
N PHE A 52 -6.97 0.01 9.41
CA PHE A 52 -7.90 1.13 9.30
C PHE A 52 -8.67 1.34 10.59
N LYS A 53 -9.17 2.56 10.82
CA LYS A 53 -10.01 2.86 11.99
C LYS A 53 -11.34 2.11 11.99
N ASN A 54 -11.87 1.81 10.81
CA ASN A 54 -13.12 1.08 10.59
C ASN A 54 -13.25 0.64 9.13
N MET A 55 -14.27 -0.16 8.84
CA MET A 55 -14.57 -0.69 7.51
C MET A 55 -14.87 0.43 6.49
N GLN A 56 -15.55 1.50 6.90
CA GLN A 56 -15.85 2.63 6.00
C GLN A 56 -14.57 3.27 5.45
N ALA A 57 -13.55 3.46 6.30
CA ALA A 57 -12.26 3.99 5.88
C ALA A 57 -11.47 3.00 5.01
N ALA A 58 -11.56 1.70 5.29
CA ALA A 58 -10.86 0.66 4.53
C ALA A 58 -11.35 0.57 3.07
N PHE A 59 -12.64 0.82 2.84
CA PHE A 59 -13.28 0.72 1.52
C PHE A 59 -13.66 2.09 0.93
N ASP A 60 -13.12 3.20 1.45
CA ASP A 60 -13.37 4.54 0.89
C ASP A 60 -12.62 4.69 -0.45
N PRO A 61 -13.32 4.80 -1.60
CA PRO A 61 -12.66 4.99 -2.90
C PRO A 61 -11.88 6.31 -3.00
N ASN A 62 -12.17 7.27 -2.11
CA ASN A 62 -11.54 8.58 -2.06
C ASN A 62 -10.53 8.71 -0.92
N LEU A 63 -10.11 7.62 -0.27
CA LEU A 63 -9.20 7.65 0.89
C LEU A 63 -7.98 8.56 0.67
N THR A 64 -7.43 8.57 -0.54
CA THR A 64 -6.20 9.30 -0.89
C THR A 64 -6.41 10.45 -1.88
N GLU A 65 -7.55 10.53 -2.55
CA GLU A 65 -7.81 11.49 -3.62
C GLU A 65 -7.64 12.96 -3.19
N PRO A 66 -8.13 13.40 -2.01
CA PRO A 66 -8.00 14.78 -1.56
C PRO A 66 -6.55 15.28 -1.42
N TYR A 67 -5.60 14.36 -1.26
CA TYR A 67 -4.19 14.71 -1.00
C TYR A 67 -3.35 14.83 -2.27
N LYS A 68 -3.82 14.30 -3.41
CA LYS A 68 -3.02 14.24 -4.64
C LYS A 68 -2.54 15.61 -5.09
N LYS A 69 -3.44 16.59 -5.19
CA LYS A 69 -3.10 17.97 -5.59
C LYS A 69 -2.22 18.70 -4.57
N ALA A 70 -2.31 18.32 -3.30
CA ALA A 70 -1.50 18.94 -2.24
C ALA A 70 -0.05 18.42 -2.24
N LEU A 71 0.15 17.15 -2.63
CA LEU A 71 1.47 16.50 -2.63
C LEU A 71 2.17 16.52 -3.98
N TYR A 72 1.40 16.51 -5.07
CA TYR A 72 1.93 16.36 -6.43
C TYR A 72 1.47 17.52 -7.32
N PRO A 73 2.40 18.40 -7.74
CA PRO A 73 2.07 19.47 -8.67
C PRO A 73 1.80 18.97 -10.10
N ASP A 74 2.37 17.83 -10.47
CA ASP A 74 2.20 17.20 -11.78
C ASP A 74 1.41 15.88 -11.64
N LEU A 75 0.10 15.95 -11.89
CA LEU A 75 -0.80 14.80 -11.77
C LEU A 75 -0.68 13.81 -12.93
N ASP A 76 -0.25 14.26 -14.11
CA ASP A 76 -0.06 13.38 -15.27
C ASP A 76 1.17 12.49 -15.07
N LYS A 77 2.24 13.05 -14.48
CA LYS A 77 3.39 12.28 -14.03
C LYS A 77 3.01 11.28 -12.94
N LEU A 78 2.27 11.71 -11.91
CA LEU A 78 1.79 10.81 -10.86
C LEU A 78 0.99 9.63 -11.46
N LYS A 79 0.06 9.92 -12.38
CA LYS A 79 -0.75 8.91 -13.06
C LYS A 79 0.09 7.93 -13.87
N THR A 80 1.07 8.44 -14.62
CA THR A 80 1.98 7.62 -15.45
C THR A 80 2.85 6.72 -14.58
N GLU A 81 3.38 7.26 -13.48
CA GLU A 81 4.25 6.52 -12.57
C GLU A 81 3.47 5.49 -11.74
N GLU A 82 2.25 5.79 -11.29
CA GLU A 82 1.39 4.81 -10.62
C GLU A 82 0.95 3.70 -11.60
N LYS A 83 0.67 4.03 -12.87
CA LYS A 83 0.42 3.02 -13.91
C LYS A 83 1.63 2.09 -14.07
N ARG A 84 2.83 2.67 -14.19
CA ARG A 84 4.08 1.89 -14.27
C ARG A 84 4.26 0.98 -13.06
N ARG A 85 3.97 1.48 -11.85
CA ARG A 85 4.05 0.67 -10.62
C ARG A 85 3.16 -0.57 -10.69
N PHE A 86 1.96 -0.47 -11.25
CA PHE A 86 1.08 -1.62 -11.45
C PHE A 86 1.53 -2.54 -12.59
N GLU A 87 2.11 -2.00 -13.67
CA GLU A 87 2.67 -2.80 -14.77
C GLU A 87 3.85 -3.70 -14.34
N LEU A 88 4.48 -3.41 -13.20
CA LEU A 88 5.55 -4.23 -12.62
C LEU A 88 5.05 -5.46 -11.85
N LEU A 89 3.74 -5.55 -11.58
CA LEU A 89 3.17 -6.65 -10.81
C LEU A 89 3.11 -7.93 -11.66
N ILE A 90 3.71 -9.01 -11.13
CA ILE A 90 3.54 -10.37 -11.68
C ILE A 90 2.26 -11.01 -11.12
N SER A 91 1.99 -10.78 -9.83
CA SER A 91 0.78 -11.20 -9.14
C SER A 91 0.49 -10.21 -8.00
N HIS A 92 -0.78 -10.08 -7.65
CA HIS A 92 -1.25 -9.24 -6.56
C HIS A 92 -2.56 -9.80 -6.02
N TRP A 93 -2.66 -9.85 -4.69
CA TRP A 93 -3.87 -10.22 -3.98
C TRP A 93 -3.93 -9.45 -2.68
N ASP A 94 -5.15 -9.19 -2.23
CA ASP A 94 -5.42 -8.63 -0.92
C ASP A 94 -5.94 -9.74 0.01
N THR A 95 -5.60 -9.66 1.28
CA THR A 95 -6.05 -10.63 2.28
C THR A 95 -6.45 -9.89 3.54
N GLU A 96 -7.73 -9.96 3.88
CA GLU A 96 -8.22 -9.47 5.16
C GLU A 96 -7.71 -10.38 6.28
N THR A 97 -7.28 -9.75 7.38
CA THR A 97 -6.83 -10.47 8.57
C THR A 97 -7.59 -9.95 9.77
N VAL A 98 -7.94 -10.85 10.68
CA VAL A 98 -8.56 -10.52 11.97
C VAL A 98 -7.61 -10.92 13.09
N GLY A 99 -7.58 -10.14 14.17
CA GLY A 99 -6.81 -10.48 15.35
C GLY A 99 -7.38 -11.74 16.01
N VAL A 100 -6.51 -12.69 16.32
CA VAL A 100 -6.88 -13.85 17.15
C VAL A 100 -6.66 -13.47 18.61
N ASP A 101 -7.72 -13.56 19.42
CA ASP A 101 -7.63 -13.38 20.86
C ASP A 101 -6.93 -14.59 21.48
N LEU A 102 -5.79 -14.34 22.12
CA LEU A 102 -4.95 -15.39 22.74
C LEU A 102 -5.31 -15.66 24.20
N ALA A 103 -6.24 -14.88 24.78
CA ALA A 103 -6.63 -14.99 26.18
C ALA A 103 -7.89 -15.85 26.41
N LYS A 104 -8.37 -16.54 25.36
CA LYS A 104 -9.50 -17.49 25.43
C LYS A 104 -9.04 -18.93 25.27
#